data_AF-A0A7J3T3I9-F1
#
_entry.id   AF-A0A7J3T3I9-F1
#
_cell.length_a   1.000
_cell.length_b   1.000
_cell.length_c   1.000
_cell.angle_alpha   90.00
_cell.angle_beta   90.00
_cell.angle_gamma   90.00
#
_symmetry.space_group_name_H-M   'P 1'
#
loop_
_entity.id
_entity.type
_entity.pdbx_description
1 polymer ?
#
loop_
_entity_poly.entity_id
_entity_poly.type
_entity_poly.pdbx_seq_one_letter_code
_entity_poly.pdbx_strand_id
1 'polypeptide(L)'
;MKAQQVLLYEMSWPDAKKYLSKNDVALVPVGSNEQHGPANPLGTDHLIAKGIAEETARRTGVLCLQVIPFGVSAHHKQFWGTISVSPESFKRYVEEVCLSLNYYGVHKIVIVNGHGGNLASLAELARELREKGIFV
;
A
#
# COMPACT_ATOMS: atom_id res chain seq x y z
N MET A 1 21.80 14.14 -13.69
CA MET A 1 21.71 12.93 -12.85
C MET A 1 20.35 12.29 -13.13
N LYS A 2 20.25 10.97 -13.35
CA LYS A 2 18.93 10.32 -13.44
C LYS A 2 18.22 10.57 -12.10
N ALA A 3 16.95 10.97 -12.15
CA ALA A 3 16.14 11.01 -10.94
C ALA A 3 16.27 9.66 -10.23
N GLN A 4 16.44 9.67 -8.91
CA GLN A 4 16.49 8.43 -8.15
C GLN A 4 15.17 7.71 -8.40
N GLN A 5 15.26 6.52 -9.01
CA GLN A 5 14.08 5.70 -9.21
C GLN A 5 13.62 5.26 -7.82
N VAL A 6 12.39 5.63 -7.46
CA VAL A 6 11.80 5.36 -6.14
C VAL A 6 10.55 4.49 -6.24
N LEU A 7 10.08 4.22 -7.45
CA LEU A 7 8.90 3.41 -7.71
C LEU A 7 9.35 1.97 -8.00
N LEU A 8 9.00 1.04 -7.12
CA LEU A 8 9.49 -0.35 -7.20
C LEU A 8 9.12 -1.01 -8.53
N TYR A 9 7.92 -0.74 -9.03
CA TYR A 9 7.40 -1.32 -10.28
C TYR A 9 8.10 -0.80 -11.55
N GLU A 10 8.97 0.21 -11.43
CA GLU A 10 9.80 0.69 -12.53
C GLU A 10 11.25 0.17 -12.44
N MET A 11 11.64 -0.44 -11.30
CA MET A 11 13.01 -0.91 -11.06
C MET A 11 13.27 -2.28 -11.68
N SER A 12 14.50 -2.48 -12.12
CA SER A 12 15.05 -3.82 -12.32
C SER A 12 15.40 -4.45 -10.96
N TRP A 13 15.40 -5.78 -10.85
CA TRP A 13 15.78 -6.43 -9.57
C TRP A 13 17.20 -6.07 -9.08
N PRO A 14 18.22 -5.82 -9.95
CA PRO A 14 19.51 -5.31 -9.49
C PRO A 14 19.44 -3.89 -8.89
N ASP A 15 18.61 -3.01 -9.46
CA ASP A 15 18.39 -1.66 -8.92
C ASP A 15 17.68 -1.72 -7.56
N ALA A 16 16.67 -2.58 -7.45
CA ALA A 16 15.98 -2.84 -6.18
C ALA A 16 16.96 -3.35 -5.09
N LYS A 17 17.82 -4.33 -5.42
CA LYS A 17 18.88 -4.81 -4.51
C LYS A 17 19.81 -3.68 -4.07
N LYS A 18 20.22 -2.81 -4.99
CA LYS A 18 21.08 -1.66 -4.70
C LYS A 18 20.42 -0.66 -3.75
N TYR A 19 19.11 -0.44 -3.87
CA TYR A 19 18.34 0.39 -2.94
C TYR A 19 18.17 -0.29 -1.57
N LEU A 20 17.61 -1.50 -1.54
CA LEU A 20 17.21 -2.22 -0.33
C LEU A 20 18.41 -2.60 0.57
N SER A 21 19.60 -2.75 -0.01
CA SER A 21 20.83 -2.96 0.78
C SER A 21 21.28 -1.74 1.60
N LYS A 22 20.64 -0.57 1.42
CA LYS A 22 21.03 0.69 2.06
C LYS A 22 19.89 1.41 2.79
N ASN A 23 18.65 0.96 2.62
CA ASN A 23 17.47 1.67 3.08
C ASN A 23 16.47 0.67 3.68
N ASP A 24 15.85 1.05 4.79
CA ASP A 24 14.95 0.19 5.58
C ASP A 24 13.50 0.72 5.64
N VAL A 25 13.16 1.72 4.80
CA VAL A 25 11.83 2.36 4.75
C VAL A 25 11.16 2.15 3.40
N ALA A 26 9.85 1.84 3.41
CA ALA A 26 9.02 1.77 2.21
C ALA A 26 7.60 2.33 2.43
N LEU A 27 6.99 2.86 1.36
CA LEU A 27 5.60 3.28 1.28
C LEU A 27 4.77 2.17 0.61
N VAL A 28 3.65 1.80 1.23
CA VAL A 28 2.70 0.80 0.71
C VAL A 28 1.33 1.47 0.54
N PRO A 29 0.98 1.96 -0.66
CA PRO A 29 -0.33 2.51 -0.92
C PRO A 29 -1.40 1.41 -0.97
N VAL A 30 -2.51 1.63 -0.25
CA VAL A 30 -3.68 0.73 -0.23
C VAL A 30 -4.94 1.55 -0.43
N GLY A 31 -5.84 1.10 -1.29
CA GLY A 31 -7.09 1.80 -1.59
C GLY A 31 -8.30 0.88 -1.56
N SER A 32 -9.28 1.19 -2.41
CA SER A 32 -10.43 0.35 -2.71
C SER A 32 -11.00 0.61 -4.11
N ASN A 33 -12.03 -0.15 -4.45
CA ASN A 33 -12.84 0.03 -5.65
C ASN A 33 -14.33 0.04 -5.27
N GLU A 34 -14.89 1.24 -5.12
CA GLU A 34 -16.23 1.46 -4.59
C GLU A 34 -16.88 2.73 -5.13
N GLN A 35 -18.19 2.88 -4.91
CA GLN A 35 -18.92 4.07 -5.30
C GLN A 35 -18.39 5.33 -4.60
N HIS A 36 -18.32 6.45 -5.32
CA HIS A 36 -18.10 7.79 -4.75
C HIS A 36 -19.14 8.79 -5.26
N GLY A 37 -20.40 8.34 -5.28
CA GLY A 37 -21.50 9.08 -5.88
C GLY A 37 -21.50 9.06 -7.41
N PRO A 38 -22.43 9.80 -8.05
CA PRO A 38 -22.71 9.65 -9.48
C PRO A 38 -21.61 10.16 -10.43
N ALA A 39 -20.72 11.02 -9.97
CA ALA A 39 -19.77 11.74 -10.84
C ALA A 39 -18.32 11.23 -10.73
N ASN A 40 -17.98 10.53 -9.65
CA ASN A 40 -16.60 10.14 -9.37
C ASN A 40 -16.32 8.71 -9.83
N PRO A 41 -15.05 8.41 -10.17
CA PRO A 41 -14.65 7.07 -10.56
C PRO A 41 -14.70 6.09 -9.37
N LEU A 42 -14.94 4.81 -9.67
CA LEU A 42 -14.92 3.74 -8.67
C LEU A 42 -13.55 3.54 -8.01
N GLY A 43 -12.47 4.02 -8.64
CA GLY A 43 -11.11 3.90 -8.16
C GLY A 43 -10.61 5.07 -7.32
N THR A 44 -11.49 5.97 -6.87
CA THR A 44 -11.10 7.22 -6.18
C THR A 44 -10.10 6.96 -5.06
N ASP A 45 -10.36 5.99 -4.17
CA ASP A 45 -9.48 5.67 -3.05
C ASP A 45 -8.08 5.24 -3.48
N HIS A 46 -7.96 4.31 -4.43
CA HIS A 46 -6.65 3.83 -4.86
C HIS A 46 -5.90 4.87 -5.71
N LEU A 47 -6.61 5.72 -6.46
CA LEU A 47 -6.00 6.82 -7.22
C LEU A 47 -5.40 7.86 -6.28
N ILE A 48 -6.11 8.23 -5.22
CA ILE A 48 -5.64 9.17 -4.20
C ILE A 48 -4.45 8.58 -3.44
N ALA A 49 -4.57 7.34 -2.93
CA ALA A 49 -3.50 6.68 -2.20
C ALA A 49 -2.23 6.56 -3.04
N LYS A 50 -2.36 6.17 -4.32
CA LYS A 50 -1.25 6.12 -5.28
C LYS A 50 -0.61 7.50 -5.47
N GLY A 51 -1.40 8.53 -5.76
CA GLY A 51 -0.89 9.88 -6.01
C GLY A 51 -0.11 10.45 -4.83
N ILE A 52 -0.64 10.30 -3.61
CA ILE A 52 0.02 10.76 -2.38
C ILE A 52 1.31 9.99 -2.13
N ALA A 53 1.29 8.66 -2.24
CA ALA A 53 2.46 7.82 -1.98
C ALA A 53 3.59 8.09 -2.98
N GLU A 54 3.27 8.16 -4.28
CA GLU A 54 4.28 8.43 -5.31
C GLU A 54 4.89 9.83 -5.20
N GLU A 55 4.09 10.85 -4.91
CA GLU A 55 4.62 12.20 -4.73
C GLU A 55 5.48 12.29 -3.47
N THR A 56 5.08 11.61 -2.39
CA THR A 56 5.89 11.50 -1.17
C THR A 56 7.22 10.82 -1.47
N ALA A 57 7.21 9.72 -2.23
CA ALA A 57 8.42 9.01 -2.66
C ALA A 57 9.36 9.90 -3.46
N ARG A 58 8.83 10.65 -4.44
CA ARG A 58 9.62 11.58 -5.27
C ARG A 58 10.28 12.68 -4.43
N ARG A 59 9.60 13.18 -3.40
CA ARG A 59 10.13 14.24 -2.52
C ARG A 59 11.13 13.74 -1.48
N THR A 60 10.98 12.51 -1.01
CA THR A 60 11.75 11.97 0.12
C THR A 60 12.85 11.01 -0.28
N GLY A 61 12.80 10.45 -1.51
CA GLY A 61 13.71 9.40 -1.95
C GLY A 61 13.33 7.99 -1.43
N VAL A 62 12.22 7.85 -0.70
CA VAL A 62 11.76 6.58 -0.12
C VAL A 62 11.10 5.71 -1.18
N LEU A 63 11.38 4.41 -1.16
CA LEU A 63 10.76 3.41 -2.03
C LEU A 63 9.23 3.39 -1.88
N CYS A 64 8.51 3.39 -3.00
CA CYS A 64 7.07 3.22 -3.04
C CYS A 64 6.71 1.98 -3.86
N LEU A 65 5.82 1.16 -3.31
CA LEU A 65 5.25 0.03 -3.99
C LEU A 65 4.13 0.47 -4.95
N GLN A 66 3.73 -0.45 -5.83
CA GLN A 66 2.44 -0.37 -6.51
C GLN A 66 1.29 -0.35 -5.51
N VAL A 67 0.19 0.29 -5.88
CA VAL A 67 -1.03 0.34 -5.05
C VAL A 67 -1.71 -1.02 -4.97
N ILE A 68 -2.19 -1.39 -3.78
CA ILE A 68 -3.15 -2.48 -3.57
C ILE A 68 -4.55 -1.92 -3.86
N PRO A 69 -5.19 -2.29 -4.98
CA PRO A 69 -6.32 -1.52 -5.52
C PRO A 69 -7.67 -1.92 -4.94
N PHE A 70 -7.79 -3.10 -4.31
CA PHE A 70 -9.04 -3.61 -3.75
C PHE A 70 -8.95 -3.73 -2.23
N GLY A 71 -9.97 -3.22 -1.54
CA GLY A 71 -10.06 -3.17 -0.10
C GLY A 71 -11.34 -3.78 0.46
N VAL A 72 -11.66 -3.38 1.69
CA VAL A 72 -12.84 -3.83 2.44
C VAL A 72 -14.01 -2.87 2.25
N SER A 73 -14.85 -3.14 1.26
CA SER A 73 -15.94 -2.26 0.80
C SER A 73 -17.30 -2.96 0.74
N ALA A 74 -17.52 -3.97 1.58
CA ALA A 74 -18.77 -4.74 1.56
C ALA A 74 -20.02 -3.88 1.80
N HIS A 75 -19.88 -2.78 2.54
CA HIS A 75 -20.94 -1.80 2.83
C HIS A 75 -21.34 -0.94 1.61
N HIS A 76 -20.61 -1.05 0.50
CA HIS A 76 -20.92 -0.39 -0.78
C HIS A 76 -21.41 -1.36 -1.87
N LYS A 77 -21.64 -2.64 -1.56
CA LYS A 77 -22.01 -3.68 -2.56
C LYS A 77 -23.36 -3.46 -3.24
N GLN A 78 -24.25 -2.67 -2.66
CA GLN A 78 -25.51 -2.25 -3.29
C GLN A 78 -25.30 -1.36 -4.53
N PHE A 79 -24.10 -0.81 -4.71
CA PHE A 79 -23.75 0.01 -5.87
C PHE A 79 -22.94 -0.79 -6.87
N TRP A 80 -23.33 -0.67 -8.15
CA TRP A 80 -22.79 -1.47 -9.24
C TRP A 80 -21.32 -1.13 -9.47
N GLY A 81 -20.50 -2.16 -9.61
CA GLY A 81 -19.06 -2.01 -9.82
C GLY A 81 -18.22 -2.00 -8.53
N THR A 82 -18.81 -1.97 -7.33
CA THR A 82 -18.05 -2.18 -6.09
C THR A 82 -17.42 -3.58 -6.07
N ILE A 83 -16.11 -3.64 -5.87
CA ILE A 83 -15.34 -4.90 -5.74
C ILE A 83 -14.70 -4.87 -4.36
N SER A 84 -15.12 -5.80 -3.50
CA SER A 84 -14.65 -5.90 -2.12
C SER A 84 -14.09 -7.28 -1.85
N VAL A 85 -12.94 -7.33 -1.19
CA VAL A 85 -12.42 -8.53 -0.55
C VAL A 85 -12.92 -8.64 0.90
N SER A 86 -12.73 -9.79 1.54
CA SER A 86 -13.02 -9.93 2.98
C SER A 86 -11.96 -9.20 3.81
N PRO A 87 -12.28 -8.79 5.05
CA PRO A 87 -11.30 -8.20 5.97
C PRO A 87 -10.09 -9.11 6.21
N GLU A 88 -10.30 -10.42 6.31
CA GLU A 88 -9.26 -11.41 6.53
C GLU A 88 -8.32 -11.53 5.32
N SER A 89 -8.87 -11.66 4.11
CA SER A 89 -8.06 -11.75 2.89
C SER A 89 -7.29 -10.47 2.64
N PHE A 90 -7.90 -9.31 2.90
CA PHE A 90 -7.21 -8.02 2.81
C PHE A 90 -6.04 -7.94 3.80
N LYS A 91 -6.31 -8.20 5.10
CA LYS A 91 -5.27 -8.17 6.15
C LYS A 91 -4.10 -9.06 5.78
N ARG A 92 -4.39 -10.32 5.40
CA ARG A 92 -3.37 -11.31 5.05
C ARG A 92 -2.57 -10.91 3.81
N TYR A 93 -3.21 -10.35 2.78
CA TYR A 93 -2.49 -9.88 1.61
C TYR A 93 -1.51 -8.74 1.96
N VAL A 94 -1.97 -7.75 2.72
CA VAL A 94 -1.11 -6.64 3.17
C VAL A 94 0.01 -7.15 4.09
N GLU A 95 -0.28 -8.12 4.96
CA GLU A 95 0.72 -8.79 5.79
C GLU A 95 1.82 -9.44 4.96
N GLU A 96 1.46 -10.28 3.98
CA GLU A 96 2.42 -10.99 3.13
C GLU A 96 3.28 -10.03 2.29
N VAL A 97 2.72 -8.88 1.88
CA VAL A 97 3.49 -7.78 1.26
C VAL A 97 4.50 -7.19 2.24
N CYS A 98 4.10 -6.89 3.48
CA CYS A 98 4.98 -6.33 4.50
C CYS A 98 6.11 -7.31 4.88
N LEU A 99 5.79 -8.60 5.03
CA LEU A 99 6.76 -9.65 5.32
C LEU A 99 7.76 -9.84 4.18
N SER A 100 7.32 -9.69 2.92
CA SER A 100 8.22 -9.71 1.75
C SER A 100 9.20 -8.55 1.75
N LEU A 101 8.77 -7.36 2.16
CA LEU A 101 9.67 -6.20 2.35
C LEU A 101 10.66 -6.43 3.49
N ASN A 102 10.17 -6.96 4.61
CA ASN A 102 11.01 -7.29 5.76
C ASN A 102 12.09 -8.34 5.43
N TYR A 103 11.80 -9.32 4.57
CA TYR A 103 12.80 -10.28 4.08
C TYR A 103 14.00 -9.58 3.42
N TYR A 104 13.80 -8.42 2.79
CA TYR A 104 14.86 -7.62 2.18
C TYR A 104 15.46 -6.54 3.10
N GLY A 105 15.12 -6.55 4.40
CA GLY A 105 15.67 -5.60 5.39
C GLY A 105 14.87 -4.30 5.58
N VAL A 106 13.64 -4.23 5.06
CA VAL A 106 12.74 -3.09 5.30
C VAL A 106 11.95 -3.32 6.59
N HIS A 107 12.26 -2.55 7.62
CA HIS A 107 11.65 -2.70 8.94
C HIS A 107 10.65 -1.57 9.27
N LYS A 108 10.58 -0.52 8.45
CA LYS A 108 9.70 0.63 8.64
C LYS A 108 8.81 0.79 7.41
N ILE A 109 7.54 0.48 7.54
CA ILE A 109 6.58 0.48 6.45
C ILE A 109 5.54 1.55 6.75
N VAL A 110 5.31 2.45 5.80
CA VAL A 110 4.25 3.45 5.91
C VAL A 110 3.11 3.03 5.00
N ILE A 111 1.99 2.61 5.59
CA ILE A 111 0.78 2.30 4.82
C ILE A 111 0.05 3.61 4.49
N VAL A 112 -0.06 3.92 3.21
CA VAL A 112 -0.81 5.08 2.71
C VAL A 112 -2.22 4.60 2.38
N ASN A 113 -3.13 4.69 3.34
CA ASN A 113 -4.49 4.19 3.21
C ASN A 113 -5.44 5.24 2.60
N GLY A 114 -6.10 4.88 1.51
CA GLY A 114 -7.11 5.70 0.82
C GLY A 114 -8.55 5.43 1.24
N HIS A 115 -8.83 4.35 1.98
CA HIS A 115 -10.20 3.89 2.26
C HIS A 115 -10.46 3.65 3.75
N GLY A 116 -11.53 4.22 4.30
CA GLY A 116 -11.91 4.03 5.70
C GLY A 116 -12.22 2.57 6.06
N GLY A 117 -12.79 1.79 5.14
CA GLY A 117 -13.14 0.39 5.38
C GLY A 117 -11.94 -0.53 5.68
N ASN A 118 -10.74 -0.15 5.24
CA ASN A 118 -9.52 -0.91 5.49
C ASN A 118 -8.99 -0.75 6.92
N LEU A 119 -9.40 0.29 7.64
CA LEU A 119 -8.72 0.75 8.87
C LEU A 119 -8.67 -0.32 9.97
N ALA A 120 -9.76 -1.07 10.17
CA ALA A 120 -9.81 -2.10 11.21
C ALA A 120 -8.78 -3.22 10.95
N SER A 121 -8.73 -3.73 9.71
CA SER A 121 -7.76 -4.74 9.30
C SER A 121 -6.32 -4.22 9.39
N LEU A 122 -6.07 -2.96 8.99
CA LEU A 122 -4.73 -2.35 9.07
C LEU A 122 -4.28 -2.11 10.51
N ALA A 123 -5.17 -1.70 11.40
CA ALA A 123 -4.85 -1.48 12.81
C ALA A 123 -4.56 -2.79 13.55
N GLU A 124 -5.26 -3.87 13.20
CA GLU A 124 -4.96 -5.21 13.70
C GLU A 124 -3.59 -5.68 13.19
N LEU A 125 -3.36 -5.57 11.88
CA LEU A 125 -2.08 -5.91 11.26
C LEU A 125 -0.90 -5.19 11.90
N ALA A 126 -1.01 -3.88 12.12
CA ALA A 126 0.08 -3.07 12.68
C ALA A 126 0.48 -3.55 14.09
N ARG A 127 -0.48 -4.02 14.90
CA ARG A 127 -0.19 -4.60 16.22
C ARG A 127 0.56 -5.93 16.09
N GLU A 128 0.09 -6.83 15.21
CA GLU A 128 0.72 -8.13 14.96
C GLU A 128 2.15 -8.00 14.42
N LEU A 129 2.37 -7.06 13.48
CA LEU A 129 3.69 -6.83 12.89
C LEU A 129 4.68 -6.18 13.87
N ARG A 130 4.19 -5.33 14.78
CA ARG A 130 5.03 -4.73 15.83
C ARG A 130 5.63 -5.80 16.75
N GLU A 131 4.90 -6.86 17.06
CA GLU A 131 5.43 -8.00 17.85
C GLU A 131 6.55 -8.76 17.12
N LYS A 132 6.57 -8.68 15.78
CA LYS A 132 7.63 -9.23 14.92
C LYS A 132 8.78 -8.24 14.67
N GLY A 133 8.78 -7.07 15.31
CA GLY A 133 9.79 -6.02 15.12
C GLY A 133 9.66 -5.23 13.82
N ILE A 134 8.52 -5.34 13.13
CA ILE A 134 8.21 -4.60 11.91
C ILE A 134 7.32 -3.42 12.28
N PHE A 135 7.80 -2.21 12.02
CA PHE A 135 7.07 -0.97 12.33
C PHE A 135 6.19 -0.61 11.15
N VAL A 136 4.88 -0.61 11.39
CA VAL A 136 3.83 -0.22 10.44
C VAL A 136 2.95 0.85 11.06
#